data_AF-A0A2X1A4M5-F1
#
_entry.id   AF-A0A2X1A4M5-F1
#
_cell.length_a   1.000
_cell.length_b   1.000
_cell.length_c   1.000
_cell.angle_alpha   90.00
_cell.angle_beta   90.00
_cell.angle_gamma   90.00
#
_symmetry.space_group_name_H-M   'P 1'
#
loop_
_entity.id
_entity.type
_entity.pdbx_description
1 polymer ?
#
loop_
_entity_poly.entity_id
_entity_poly.type
_entity_poly.pdbx_seq_one_letter_code
_entity_poly.pdbx_strand_id
1 'polypeptide(L)'
;MKFKLPFNKQQQQLVQEAPKENLVRVAHATDHFIQSIKNATNHPADLIVKSLPPNLTVIYIDNLVDDQTLNHDIIANLQNNPKETPEDIEISLSVPEVNESSLLRETVESMVNGSVVIHVDGYTKVLLVDIATRESRALSAPENESQVIGTQVGFNESLSTNISLIRRYIVSPELCNEKLKIGRRTNTSVSILYMSGIASDQMVNTLRQRLSDLDVDQLLDSAVLAEMIDDNSLSVFPQMLMTERPDRLCDALLDGKVGVLVDGSSMAIVCPQAFTEFFQSQEDQNLRWQIATFLRLLRLAAFFISVYLTPFYVAAVTFHYEVIPQAFLVPLSESRALVPFPPIFEALLLEFIIELLREAGARLPTKIGQTIGIVGGIVIGTAAVQAGITSNILLIIIALSALASFTSPSYMMGNVIRLIRFPIIILAGFWGFYGIMLAFCFILIHLIRQTSLGAPYMSPFYPPRMKEIRDSIIRMPVPLTAKRPALTRPKDENKFEPQPVKPEKS
;
A
#
# COMPACT_ATOMS: atom_id res chain seq x y z
N MET A 1 -29.34 -15.43 12.86
CA MET A 1 -28.67 -14.36 13.65
C MET A 1 -28.75 -13.06 12.86
N LYS A 2 -29.61 -12.11 13.26
CA LYS A 2 -29.60 -10.75 12.69
C LYS A 2 -28.50 -9.97 13.41
N PHE A 3 -27.42 -9.66 12.72
CA PHE A 3 -26.44 -8.69 13.22
C PHE A 3 -27.04 -7.30 13.02
N LYS A 4 -27.57 -6.68 14.09
CA LYS A 4 -27.86 -5.24 14.05
C LYS A 4 -26.51 -4.53 13.95
N LEU A 5 -26.27 -3.88 12.82
CA LEU A 5 -25.12 -3.00 12.67
C LEU A 5 -25.22 -1.88 13.73
N PRO A 6 -24.16 -1.63 14.50
CA PRO A 6 -24.17 -0.71 15.64
C PRO A 6 -24.32 0.77 15.25
N PHE A 7 -24.23 1.10 13.96
CA PHE A 7 -24.21 2.48 13.47
C PHE A 7 -25.49 3.29 13.74
N ASN A 8 -26.62 2.63 14.03
CA ASN A 8 -27.93 3.29 14.00
C ASN A 8 -28.38 3.94 15.33
N LYS A 9 -27.70 3.67 16.46
CA LYS A 9 -28.14 4.22 17.77
C LYS A 9 -27.35 5.44 18.23
N GLN A 10 -26.07 5.55 17.85
CA GLN A 10 -25.23 6.67 18.26
C GLN A 10 -25.33 7.87 17.32
N GLN A 11 -25.68 7.73 16.04
CA GLN A 11 -25.82 8.91 15.16
C GLN A 11 -26.95 9.85 15.60
N GLN A 12 -28.01 9.35 16.26
CA GLN A 12 -29.07 10.21 16.82
C GLN A 12 -28.72 10.83 18.18
N GLN A 13 -27.70 10.33 18.89
CA GLN A 13 -27.22 10.89 20.16
C GLN A 13 -25.95 11.74 20.02
N LEU A 14 -25.05 11.41 19.08
CA LEU A 14 -23.83 12.16 18.77
C LEU A 14 -24.12 13.50 18.08
N VAL A 15 -25.29 13.65 17.44
CA VAL A 15 -25.75 14.95 16.93
C VAL A 15 -26.22 15.88 18.07
N GLN A 16 -26.42 15.38 19.29
CA GLN A 16 -27.00 16.16 20.39
C GLN A 16 -26.08 16.50 21.56
N GLU A 17 -24.83 16.02 21.61
CA GLU A 17 -23.88 16.47 22.63
C GLU A 17 -22.44 16.21 22.16
N ALA A 18 -21.96 17.02 21.21
CA ALA A 18 -20.51 17.22 21.09
C ALA A 18 -20.04 17.86 22.40
N PRO A 19 -18.98 17.35 23.06
CA PRO A 19 -18.40 18.03 24.20
C PRO A 19 -18.05 19.45 23.78
N LYS A 20 -18.23 20.44 24.65
CA LYS A 20 -17.66 21.79 24.49
C LYS A 20 -16.13 21.66 24.52
N GLU A 21 -15.53 21.13 23.45
CA GLU A 21 -14.10 21.16 23.23
C GLU A 21 -13.68 22.62 23.17
N ASN A 22 -12.55 22.94 23.82
CA ASN A 22 -11.98 24.28 23.91
C ASN A 22 -12.13 25.03 22.58
N LEU A 23 -13.01 26.04 22.56
CA LEU A 23 -13.19 26.95 21.42
C LEU A 23 -11.97 27.86 21.34
N VAL A 24 -10.86 27.34 20.81
CA VAL A 24 -9.65 28.11 20.56
C VAL A 24 -9.95 29.10 19.45
N ARG A 25 -10.00 30.38 19.81
CA ARG A 25 -10.21 31.48 18.88
C ARG A 25 -8.93 31.77 18.09
N VAL A 26 -9.10 32.30 16.90
CA VAL A 26 -8.02 32.87 16.10
C VAL A 26 -7.30 33.97 16.91
N ALA A 27 -5.98 33.93 16.92
CA ALA A 27 -5.17 34.91 17.63
C ALA A 27 -5.14 36.25 16.87
N HIS A 28 -5.15 37.36 17.61
CA HIS A 28 -5.09 38.71 17.03
C HIS A 28 -3.78 38.96 16.28
N ALA A 29 -2.65 38.54 16.88
CA ALA A 29 -1.33 38.74 16.31
C ALA A 29 -1.02 37.64 15.29
N THR A 30 -0.58 38.06 14.10
CA THR A 30 -0.23 37.17 13.00
C THR A 30 0.76 36.06 13.40
N ASP A 31 1.83 36.38 14.15
CA ASP A 31 2.83 35.38 14.56
C ASP A 31 2.23 34.26 15.39
N HIS A 32 1.35 34.61 16.35
CA HIS A 32 0.71 33.63 17.21
C HIS A 32 -0.32 32.81 16.42
N PHE A 33 -1.00 33.42 15.45
CA PHE A 33 -1.93 32.71 14.58
C PHE A 33 -1.23 31.68 13.69
N ILE A 34 -0.11 32.07 13.05
CA ILE A 34 0.70 31.15 12.23
C ILE A 34 1.18 29.96 13.07
N GLN A 35 1.65 30.19 14.30
CA GLN A 35 2.08 29.12 15.19
C GLN A 35 0.92 28.21 15.60
N SER A 36 -0.26 28.78 15.89
CA SER A 36 -1.46 27.98 16.18
C SER A 36 -1.84 27.06 15.02
N ILE A 37 -1.78 27.53 13.76
CA ILE A 37 -2.03 26.69 12.58
C ILE A 37 -0.97 25.61 12.43
N LYS A 38 0.31 25.96 12.52
CA LYS A 38 1.41 25.00 12.40
C LYS A 38 1.30 23.88 13.44
N ASN A 39 0.97 24.23 14.69
CA ASN A 39 0.75 23.25 15.74
C ASN A 39 -0.48 22.38 15.48
N ALA A 40 -1.60 22.97 15.03
CA ALA A 40 -2.84 22.23 14.75
C ALA A 40 -2.71 21.26 13.56
N THR A 41 -1.81 21.56 12.62
CA THR A 41 -1.58 20.75 11.42
C THR A 41 -0.32 19.89 11.48
N ASN A 42 0.36 19.84 12.63
CA ASN A 42 1.61 19.10 12.84
C ASN A 42 2.77 19.51 11.91
N HIS A 43 2.89 20.80 11.59
CA HIS A 43 3.99 21.38 10.80
C HIS A 43 4.19 20.71 9.42
N PRO A 44 3.15 20.59 8.59
CA PRO A 44 3.28 19.82 7.37
C PRO A 44 4.07 20.63 6.33
N ALA A 45 4.97 19.96 5.60
CA ALA A 45 5.94 20.58 4.70
C ALA A 45 5.33 21.16 3.41
N ASP A 46 4.03 20.99 3.22
CA ASP A 46 3.21 21.56 2.17
C ASP A 46 2.31 22.71 2.67
N LEU A 47 2.41 23.13 3.94
CA LEU A 47 1.79 24.36 4.42
C LEU A 47 2.61 25.58 3.95
N ILE A 48 1.99 26.45 3.15
CA ILE A 48 2.60 27.68 2.65
C ILE A 48 2.02 28.87 3.42
N VAL A 49 2.92 29.75 3.88
CA VAL A 49 2.58 31.01 4.54
C VAL A 49 3.22 32.14 3.73
N LYS A 50 2.41 33.04 3.20
CA LYS A 50 2.85 34.22 2.44
C LYS A 50 2.39 35.48 3.16
N SER A 51 3.32 36.37 3.49
CA SER A 51 3.03 37.70 4.03
C SER A 51 2.90 38.73 2.90
N LEU A 52 1.84 39.53 2.94
CA LEU A 52 1.52 40.57 1.97
C LEU A 52 1.37 41.93 2.70
N PRO A 53 1.91 43.04 2.16
CA PRO A 53 1.71 44.36 2.74
C PRO A 53 0.27 44.87 2.56
N PRO A 54 -0.25 45.74 3.45
CA PRO A 54 0.44 46.30 4.61
C PRO A 54 0.50 45.34 5.81
N ASN A 55 -0.50 44.49 6.07
CA ASN A 55 -0.54 43.59 7.25
C ASN A 55 -1.36 42.29 7.00
N LEU A 56 -1.19 41.66 5.84
CA LEU A 56 -1.96 40.50 5.42
C LEU A 56 -1.11 39.23 5.44
N THR A 57 -1.71 38.11 5.84
CA THR A 57 -1.08 36.80 5.76
C THR A 57 -2.02 35.82 5.06
N VAL A 58 -1.51 35.20 4.00
CA VAL A 58 -2.20 34.18 3.22
C VAL A 58 -1.59 32.82 3.56
N ILE A 59 -2.43 31.88 4.01
CA ILE A 59 -2.02 30.55 4.45
C ILE A 59 -2.83 29.52 3.68
N TYR A 60 -2.17 28.51 3.13
CA TYR A 60 -2.83 27.45 2.38
C TYR A 60 -1.98 26.18 2.34
N ILE A 61 -2.60 25.06 1.99
CA ILE A 61 -1.89 23.81 1.72
C ILE A 61 -1.62 23.73 0.21
N ASP A 62 -0.34 23.62 -0.11
CA ASP A 62 0.18 23.44 -1.46
C ASP A 62 -0.42 22.19 -2.12
N ASN A 63 -0.73 22.28 -3.41
CA ASN A 63 -1.35 21.21 -4.21
C ASN A 63 -2.81 20.86 -3.87
N LEU A 64 -3.45 21.57 -2.93
CA LEU A 64 -4.90 21.51 -2.71
C LEU A 64 -5.66 22.73 -3.24
N VAL A 65 -4.94 23.78 -3.62
CA VAL A 65 -5.47 25.08 -4.05
C VAL A 65 -5.20 25.32 -5.54
N ASP A 66 -6.16 25.89 -6.27
CA ASP A 66 -5.94 26.29 -7.67
C ASP A 66 -4.96 27.47 -7.78
N ASP A 67 -3.78 27.19 -8.34
CA ASP A 67 -2.70 28.17 -8.44
C ASP A 67 -3.06 29.37 -9.32
N GLN A 68 -3.93 29.19 -10.33
CA GLN A 68 -4.31 30.28 -11.23
C GLN A 68 -5.18 31.29 -10.48
N THR A 69 -6.26 30.83 -9.84
CA THR A 69 -7.13 31.69 -9.02
C THR A 69 -6.39 32.26 -7.82
N LEU A 70 -5.53 31.48 -7.15
CA LEU A 70 -4.73 31.98 -6.03
C LEU A 70 -3.84 33.16 -6.44
N ASN A 71 -3.07 33.02 -7.52
CA ASN A 71 -2.12 34.05 -7.90
C ASN A 71 -2.78 35.25 -8.59
N HIS A 72 -3.76 35.02 -9.47
CA HIS A 72 -4.38 36.08 -10.27
C HIS A 72 -5.52 36.79 -9.53
N ASP A 73 -6.43 36.03 -8.93
CA ASP A 73 -7.69 36.58 -8.39
C ASP A 73 -7.54 37.00 -6.91
N ILE A 74 -6.69 36.30 -6.15
CA ILE A 74 -6.45 36.59 -4.72
C ILE A 74 -5.19 37.44 -4.54
N ILE A 75 -3.99 36.89 -4.80
CA ILE A 75 -2.73 37.56 -4.45
C ILE A 75 -2.55 38.87 -5.21
N ALA A 76 -2.74 38.88 -6.54
CA ALA A 76 -2.56 40.10 -7.33
C ALA A 76 -3.59 41.18 -6.98
N ASN A 77 -4.84 40.80 -6.68
CA ASN A 77 -5.88 41.74 -6.25
C ASN A 77 -5.52 42.40 -4.90
N LEU A 78 -5.12 41.59 -3.91
CA LEU A 78 -4.70 42.07 -2.59
C LEU A 78 -3.46 42.98 -2.66
N GLN A 79 -2.54 42.72 -3.59
CA GLN A 79 -1.34 43.56 -3.79
C GLN A 79 -1.65 44.89 -4.47
N ASN A 80 -2.53 44.89 -5.47
CA ASN A 80 -2.86 46.09 -6.25
C ASN A 80 -3.83 47.01 -5.51
N ASN A 81 -4.69 46.46 -4.66
CA ASN A 81 -5.67 47.19 -3.86
C ASN A 81 -5.50 46.83 -2.37
N PRO A 82 -4.49 47.37 -1.67
CA PRO A 82 -4.30 47.08 -0.26
C PRO A 82 -5.52 47.54 0.54
N LYS A 83 -6.19 46.59 1.19
CA LYS A 83 -7.32 46.81 2.09
C LYS A 83 -6.92 46.50 3.53
N GLU A 84 -7.46 47.23 4.48
CA GLU A 84 -7.09 47.14 5.90
C GLU A 84 -8.08 46.33 6.74
N THR A 85 -9.30 46.08 6.23
CA THR A 85 -10.34 45.35 6.97
C THR A 85 -10.73 44.05 6.28
N PRO A 86 -11.10 42.99 7.02
CA PRO A 86 -11.61 41.75 6.43
C PRO A 86 -12.84 41.95 5.53
N GLU A 87 -13.77 42.82 5.93
CA GLU A 87 -15.01 43.11 5.20
C GLU A 87 -14.75 43.74 3.83
N ASP A 88 -13.77 44.66 3.76
CA ASP A 88 -13.37 45.28 2.49
C ASP A 88 -12.72 44.27 1.53
N ILE A 89 -12.01 43.28 2.09
CA ILE A 89 -11.35 42.23 1.31
C ILE A 89 -12.40 41.28 0.73
N GLU A 90 -13.37 40.84 1.55
CA GLU A 90 -14.47 39.98 1.11
C GLU A 90 -15.20 40.58 -0.10
N ILE A 91 -15.55 41.86 -0.04
CA ILE A 91 -16.23 42.58 -1.13
C ILE A 91 -15.35 42.69 -2.40
N SER A 92 -14.02 42.80 -2.21
CA SER A 92 -13.08 42.98 -3.32
C SER A 92 -12.74 41.70 -4.08
N LEU A 93 -12.88 40.54 -3.42
CA LEU A 93 -12.56 39.24 -4.00
C LEU A 93 -13.68 38.81 -4.94
N SER A 94 -13.36 38.67 -6.22
CA SER A 94 -14.29 38.17 -7.25
C SER A 94 -14.33 36.63 -7.28
N VAL A 95 -14.39 36.00 -6.10
CA VAL A 95 -14.33 34.54 -5.95
C VAL A 95 -15.69 34.03 -5.44
N PRO A 96 -16.22 32.91 -5.95
CA PRO A 96 -17.60 32.50 -5.71
C PRO A 96 -17.96 32.15 -4.26
N GLU A 97 -17.00 31.66 -3.46
CA GLU A 97 -17.25 31.26 -2.05
C GLU A 97 -16.18 31.83 -1.12
N VAL A 98 -16.55 32.89 -0.39
CA VAL A 98 -15.77 33.46 0.70
C VAL A 98 -16.58 33.33 1.98
N ASN A 99 -16.01 32.69 3.00
CA ASN A 99 -16.62 32.53 4.31
C ASN A 99 -15.77 33.22 5.38
N GLU A 100 -16.37 33.66 6.47
CA GLU A 100 -15.64 34.15 7.64
C GLU A 100 -15.62 33.09 8.74
N SER A 101 -14.48 32.95 9.44
CA SER A 101 -14.44 32.20 10.70
C SER A 101 -13.62 32.94 11.76
N SER A 102 -13.95 32.67 13.03
CA SER A 102 -13.19 33.12 14.20
C SER A 102 -12.65 31.96 15.05
N LEU A 103 -12.92 30.73 14.62
CA LEU A 103 -12.54 29.50 15.31
C LEU A 103 -11.37 28.85 14.57
N LEU A 104 -10.32 28.52 15.31
CA LEU A 104 -9.13 27.89 14.75
C LEU A 104 -9.46 26.54 14.10
N ARG A 105 -10.36 25.78 14.71
CA ARG A 105 -10.79 24.45 14.21
C ARG A 105 -11.42 24.56 12.83
N GLU A 106 -12.43 25.41 12.67
CA GLU A 106 -13.12 25.63 11.39
C GLU A 106 -12.14 26.13 10.32
N THR A 107 -11.22 27.01 10.71
CA THR A 107 -10.15 27.52 9.83
C THR A 107 -9.27 26.38 9.30
N VAL A 108 -8.83 25.50 10.18
CA VAL A 108 -7.98 24.35 9.84
C VAL A 108 -8.75 23.33 8.99
N GLU A 109 -10.01 23.03 9.35
CA GLU A 109 -10.88 22.12 8.59
C GLU A 109 -11.11 22.65 7.17
N SER A 110 -11.40 23.94 6.99
CA SER A 110 -11.55 24.56 5.67
C SER A 110 -10.25 24.52 4.87
N MET A 111 -9.11 24.78 5.50
CA MET A 111 -7.80 24.76 4.84
C MET A 111 -7.43 23.36 4.33
N VAL A 112 -7.72 22.30 5.10
CA VAL A 112 -7.49 20.91 4.68
C VAL A 112 -8.44 20.50 3.54
N ASN A 113 -9.58 21.19 3.37
CA ASN A 113 -10.46 21.02 2.21
C ASN A 113 -10.03 21.81 0.96
N GLY A 114 -8.91 22.55 1.01
CA GLY A 114 -8.42 23.33 -0.13
C GLY A 114 -8.85 24.79 -0.12
N SER A 115 -9.28 25.33 1.01
CA SER A 115 -9.48 26.77 1.16
C SER A 115 -8.18 27.51 1.45
N VAL A 116 -8.11 28.74 0.97
CA VAL A 116 -7.06 29.71 1.31
C VAL A 116 -7.52 30.55 2.49
N VAL A 117 -6.69 30.62 3.51
CA VAL A 117 -6.94 31.41 4.72
C VAL A 117 -6.26 32.76 4.58
N ILE A 118 -7.01 33.84 4.70
CA ILE A 118 -6.49 35.21 4.73
C ILE A 118 -6.71 35.77 6.13
N HIS A 119 -5.60 36.12 6.79
CA HIS A 119 -5.57 36.75 8.11
C HIS A 119 -5.09 38.19 7.99
N VAL A 120 -5.79 39.10 8.67
CA VAL A 120 -5.41 40.52 8.79
C VAL A 120 -4.90 40.73 10.21
N ASP A 121 -3.69 41.30 10.36
CA ASP A 121 -3.12 41.52 11.69
C ASP A 121 -4.02 42.42 12.54
N GLY A 122 -4.20 42.06 13.82
CA GLY A 122 -5.09 42.73 14.76
C GLY A 122 -6.52 42.19 14.80
N TYR A 123 -6.97 41.45 13.79
CA TYR A 123 -8.33 40.89 13.72
C TYR A 123 -8.39 39.43 14.21
N THR A 124 -9.50 39.06 14.86
CA THR A 124 -9.82 37.67 15.27
C THR A 124 -10.64 36.91 14.24
N LYS A 125 -10.96 37.55 13.12
CA LYS A 125 -11.66 36.94 12.00
C LYS A 125 -10.67 36.65 10.89
N VAL A 126 -10.83 35.50 10.25
CA VAL A 126 -10.14 35.13 9.02
C VAL A 126 -11.14 34.95 7.91
N LEU A 127 -10.71 35.25 6.69
CA LEU A 127 -11.46 34.92 5.49
C LEU A 127 -10.98 33.58 4.97
N LEU A 128 -11.93 32.73 4.61
CA LEU A 128 -11.75 31.40 4.04
C LEU A 128 -12.25 31.46 2.61
N VAL A 129 -11.32 31.43 1.66
CA VAL A 129 -11.64 31.51 0.24
C VAL A 129 -11.53 30.10 -0.34
N ASP A 130 -12.66 29.49 -0.72
CA ASP A 130 -12.66 28.13 -1.27
C ASP A 130 -12.26 28.15 -2.75
N ILE A 131 -11.06 27.66 -3.02
CA ILE A 131 -10.51 27.52 -4.36
C ILE A 131 -9.82 26.17 -4.52
N ALA A 132 -10.44 25.11 -4.00
CA ALA A 132 -9.90 23.76 -4.07
C ALA A 132 -9.56 23.35 -5.52
N THR A 133 -8.33 22.87 -5.77
CA THR A 133 -7.88 22.49 -7.11
C THR A 133 -8.72 21.34 -7.66
N ARG A 134 -9.01 21.37 -8.96
CA ARG A 134 -9.47 20.20 -9.71
C ARG A 134 -8.31 19.71 -10.57
N GLU A 135 -7.91 18.44 -10.40
CA GLU A 135 -6.78 17.82 -11.12
C GLU A 135 -6.86 18.12 -12.62
N SER A 136 -5.80 18.71 -13.18
CA SER A 136 -5.75 19.16 -14.57
C SER A 136 -5.24 18.09 -15.55
N ARG A 137 -4.62 17.01 -15.04
CA ARG A 137 -4.08 15.90 -15.84
C ARG A 137 -4.84 14.61 -15.57
N ALA A 138 -5.13 13.84 -16.62
CA ALA A 138 -5.79 12.56 -16.51
C ALA A 138 -4.94 11.57 -15.69
N LEU A 139 -5.48 11.09 -14.59
CA LEU A 139 -4.90 10.01 -13.79
C LEU A 139 -5.08 8.69 -14.54
N SER A 140 -4.06 7.84 -14.54
CA SER A 140 -4.10 6.51 -15.14
C SER A 140 -4.51 5.45 -14.14
N ALA A 141 -4.95 4.30 -14.65
CA ALA A 141 -5.18 3.13 -13.83
C ALA A 141 -3.84 2.45 -13.46
N PRO A 142 -3.74 1.85 -12.26
CA PRO A 142 -2.56 1.08 -11.88
C PRO A 142 -2.44 -0.15 -12.79
N GLU A 143 -1.26 -0.36 -13.36
CA GLU A 143 -0.99 -1.47 -14.29
C GLU A 143 -0.63 -2.74 -13.52
N ASN A 144 0.15 -2.61 -12.44
CA ASN A 144 0.61 -3.74 -11.64
C ASN A 144 -0.39 -4.16 -10.53
N GLU A 145 -1.33 -3.29 -10.17
CA GLU A 145 -2.38 -3.54 -9.16
C GLU A 145 -3.79 -3.29 -9.69
N SER A 146 -4.11 -3.87 -10.86
CA SER A 146 -5.44 -3.80 -11.47
C SER A 146 -6.51 -4.50 -10.62
N GLN A 147 -7.71 -3.91 -10.55
CA GLN A 147 -8.85 -4.45 -9.80
C GLN A 147 -10.15 -4.26 -10.59
N VAL A 148 -11.08 -5.20 -10.40
CA VAL A 148 -12.40 -5.15 -11.03
C VAL A 148 -13.31 -4.20 -10.25
N ILE A 149 -13.26 -4.26 -8.92
CA ILE A 149 -14.12 -3.48 -8.03
C ILE A 149 -13.27 -2.57 -7.12
N GLY A 150 -13.47 -1.26 -7.25
CA GLY A 150 -12.82 -0.25 -6.41
C GLY A 150 -12.37 0.96 -7.22
N THR A 151 -11.57 1.83 -6.60
CA THR A 151 -10.94 2.94 -7.31
C THR A 151 -9.98 2.40 -8.39
N GLN A 152 -9.91 3.08 -9.54
CA GLN A 152 -8.97 2.76 -10.62
C GLN A 152 -7.96 3.90 -10.83
N VAL A 153 -7.64 4.64 -9.77
CA VAL A 153 -6.65 5.72 -9.82
C VAL A 153 -5.33 5.16 -9.31
N GLY A 154 -4.26 5.33 -10.10
CA GLY A 154 -2.89 5.07 -9.70
C GLY A 154 -2.12 6.36 -9.43
N PHE A 155 -1.01 6.25 -8.69
CA PHE A 155 0.01 7.28 -8.60
C PHE A 155 0.70 7.49 -9.96
N ASN A 156 1.31 8.65 -10.12
CA ASN A 156 2.19 8.97 -11.25
C ASN A 156 3.56 9.42 -10.73
N GLU A 157 4.43 9.89 -11.61
CA GLU A 157 5.80 10.27 -11.25
C GLU A 157 5.89 11.64 -10.53
N SER A 158 4.78 12.37 -10.38
CA SER A 158 4.75 13.70 -9.79
C SER A 158 4.48 13.62 -8.28
N LEU A 159 5.47 13.99 -7.46
CA LEU A 159 5.32 13.96 -6.00
C LEU A 159 4.16 14.85 -5.51
N SER A 160 4.00 16.05 -6.09
CA SER A 160 2.93 16.98 -5.74
C SER A 160 1.54 16.41 -6.04
N THR A 161 1.36 15.79 -7.20
CA THR A 161 0.11 15.13 -7.59
C THR A 161 -0.21 13.99 -6.64
N ASN A 162 0.78 13.15 -6.32
CA ASN A 162 0.57 12.02 -5.41
C ASN A 162 0.19 12.49 -3.99
N ILE A 163 0.77 13.57 -3.49
CA ILE A 163 0.39 14.18 -2.19
C ILE A 163 -1.05 14.73 -2.25
N SER A 164 -1.43 15.44 -3.33
CA SER A 164 -2.81 15.91 -3.57
C SER A 164 -3.81 14.74 -3.49
N LEU A 165 -3.51 13.62 -4.14
CA LEU A 165 -4.36 12.43 -4.11
C LEU A 165 -4.57 11.94 -2.68
N ILE A 166 -3.50 11.78 -1.89
CA ILE A 166 -3.62 11.34 -0.50
C ILE A 166 -4.43 12.31 0.36
N ARG A 167 -4.22 13.62 0.20
CA ARG A 167 -4.97 14.64 0.95
C ARG A 167 -6.47 14.67 0.60
N ARG A 168 -6.85 14.25 -0.61
CA ARG A 168 -8.27 14.10 -1.00
C ARG A 168 -8.92 12.88 -0.35
N TYR A 169 -8.17 11.80 -0.19
CA TYR A 169 -8.66 10.61 0.52
C TYR A 169 -8.74 10.84 2.03
N ILE A 170 -7.74 11.52 2.61
CA ILE A 170 -7.62 11.78 4.04
C ILE A 170 -7.71 13.29 4.28
N VAL A 171 -8.95 13.77 4.46
CA VAL A 171 -9.25 15.15 4.85
C VAL A 171 -9.12 15.27 6.37
N SER A 172 -7.89 15.29 6.87
CA SER A 172 -7.61 15.46 8.30
C SER A 172 -6.35 16.29 8.54
N PRO A 173 -6.36 17.21 9.53
CA PRO A 173 -5.16 17.95 9.95
C PRO A 173 -4.13 17.08 10.67
N GLU A 174 -4.49 15.84 11.04
CA GLU A 174 -3.58 14.86 11.63
C GLU A 174 -2.66 14.22 10.59
N LEU A 175 -2.99 14.32 9.30
CA LEU A 175 -2.14 13.81 8.22
C LEU A 175 -0.87 14.67 8.13
N CYS A 176 0.25 14.08 8.54
CA CYS A 176 1.56 14.69 8.50
C CYS A 176 2.24 14.42 7.16
N ASN A 177 2.93 15.44 6.65
CA ASN A 177 3.79 15.36 5.48
C ASN A 177 5.15 15.96 5.82
N GLU A 178 6.19 15.13 5.85
CA GLU A 178 7.57 15.58 6.06
C GLU A 178 8.37 15.43 4.75
N LYS A 179 8.87 16.55 4.23
CA LYS A 179 9.72 16.55 3.03
C LYS A 179 11.18 16.51 3.41
N LEU A 180 11.95 15.67 2.72
CA LEU A 180 13.39 15.54 2.81
C LEU A 180 13.99 15.41 1.40
N LYS A 181 15.30 15.58 1.29
CA LYS A 181 16.02 15.39 0.02
C LYS A 181 17.11 14.35 0.19
N ILE A 182 17.18 13.39 -0.74
CA ILE A 182 18.17 12.31 -0.75
C ILE A 182 18.96 12.34 -2.05
N GLY A 183 20.24 12.00 -1.96
CA GLY A 183 21.14 11.91 -3.10
C GLY A 183 22.04 13.13 -3.26
N ARG A 184 23.36 12.93 -3.23
CA ARG A 184 24.36 14.01 -3.34
C ARG A 184 24.27 14.79 -4.65
N ARG A 185 23.92 14.11 -5.75
CA ARG A 185 23.86 14.72 -7.10
C ARG A 185 22.44 14.96 -7.58
N THR A 186 21.52 14.02 -7.33
CA THR A 186 20.14 14.15 -7.80
C THR A 186 19.30 15.04 -6.92
N ASN A 187 19.61 15.15 -5.62
CA ASN A 187 18.87 15.96 -4.64
C ASN A 187 17.35 15.69 -4.71
N THR A 188 16.99 14.42 -4.81
CA THR A 188 15.65 13.92 -5.10
C THR A 188 14.74 14.18 -3.91
N SER A 189 13.57 14.77 -4.16
CA SER A 189 12.58 15.07 -3.11
C SER A 189 11.86 13.79 -2.69
N VAL A 190 11.76 13.58 -1.38
CA VAL A 190 11.07 12.44 -0.77
C VAL A 190 10.13 12.97 0.30
N SER A 191 8.94 12.39 0.40
CA SER A 191 7.92 12.75 1.39
C SER A 191 7.60 11.54 2.26
N ILE A 192 7.66 11.72 3.58
CA ILE A 192 7.16 10.78 4.57
C ILE A 192 5.74 11.20 4.94
N LEU A 193 4.80 10.27 4.86
CA LEU A 193 3.39 10.45 5.20
C LEU A 193 3.01 9.55 6.37
N TYR A 194 2.31 10.09 7.37
CA TYR A 194 1.77 9.33 8.50
C TYR A 194 0.63 10.08 9.18
N MET A 195 -0.20 9.37 9.95
CA MET A 195 -1.25 9.97 10.77
C MET A 195 -0.74 10.27 12.18
N SER A 196 -0.63 11.55 12.55
CA SER A 196 -0.35 11.97 13.93
C SER A 196 -1.44 11.44 14.86
N GLY A 197 -1.07 11.02 16.07
CA GLY A 197 -2.03 10.42 17.02
C GLY A 197 -2.43 8.97 16.73
N ILE A 198 -2.14 8.44 15.54
CA ILE A 198 -2.34 7.01 15.21
C ILE A 198 -1.00 6.30 15.08
N ALA A 199 -0.10 6.79 14.21
CA ALA A 199 1.19 6.15 13.95
C ALA A 199 2.10 6.18 15.19
N SER A 200 2.92 5.14 15.32
CA SER A 200 3.93 5.07 16.40
C SER A 200 5.09 6.02 16.11
N ASP A 201 5.39 6.92 17.06
CA ASP A 201 6.54 7.84 16.93
C ASP A 201 7.85 7.08 16.74
N GLN A 202 8.00 5.92 17.38
CA GLN A 202 9.19 5.08 17.25
C GLN A 202 9.41 4.67 15.79
N MET A 203 8.35 4.26 15.09
CA MET A 203 8.41 3.83 13.70
C MET A 203 8.72 5.00 12.77
N VAL A 204 8.00 6.12 12.93
CA VAL A 204 8.23 7.34 12.14
C VAL A 204 9.67 7.83 12.32
N ASN A 205 10.16 7.89 13.56
CA ASN A 205 11.53 8.32 13.86
C ASN A 205 12.57 7.37 13.29
N THR A 206 12.34 6.04 13.34
CA THR A 206 13.26 5.05 12.76
C THR A 206 13.36 5.23 11.25
N LEU A 207 12.23 5.43 10.57
CA LEU A 207 12.20 5.67 9.13
C LEU A 207 12.88 6.99 8.76
N ARG A 208 12.56 8.07 9.49
CA ARG A 208 13.18 9.39 9.30
C ARG A 208 14.69 9.31 9.46
N GLN A 209 15.17 8.61 10.49
CA GLN A 209 16.59 8.40 10.72
C GLN A 209 17.23 7.65 9.56
N ARG A 210 16.66 6.51 9.14
CA ARG A 210 17.19 5.73 8.00
C ARG A 210 17.29 6.57 6.75
N LEU A 211 16.25 7.31 6.40
CA LEU A 211 16.23 8.16 5.21
C LEU A 211 17.26 9.30 5.29
N SER A 212 17.49 9.87 6.47
CA SER A 212 18.46 10.94 6.69
C SER A 212 19.90 10.44 6.70
N ASP A 213 20.13 9.20 7.14
CA ASP A 213 21.45 8.57 7.22
C ASP A 213 21.95 8.04 5.84
N LEU A 214 21.09 8.05 4.80
CA LEU A 214 21.46 7.61 3.46
C LEU A 214 22.42 8.58 2.77
N ASP A 215 23.70 8.21 2.68
CA ASP A 215 24.68 8.89 1.82
C ASP A 215 24.87 8.14 0.49
N VAL A 216 24.03 8.49 -0.50
CA VAL A 216 24.07 7.92 -1.85
C VAL A 216 24.31 9.00 -2.89
N ASP A 217 24.94 8.65 -4.01
CA ASP A 217 25.19 9.62 -5.10
C ASP A 217 23.89 10.06 -5.78
N GLN A 218 22.96 9.12 -5.99
CA GLN A 218 21.70 9.35 -6.68
C GLN A 218 20.57 8.49 -6.09
N LEU A 219 19.36 9.02 -6.15
CA LEU A 219 18.12 8.28 -5.93
C LEU A 219 17.19 8.53 -7.11
N LEU A 220 16.80 7.48 -7.83
CA LEU A 220 16.00 7.59 -9.06
C LEU A 220 14.59 7.01 -8.92
N ASP A 221 14.40 5.98 -8.10
CA ASP A 221 13.12 5.29 -7.98
C ASP A 221 12.85 4.79 -6.55
N SER A 222 11.58 4.68 -6.19
CA SER A 222 11.12 4.22 -4.88
C SER A 222 11.48 2.75 -4.61
N ALA A 223 11.57 1.89 -5.62
CA ALA A 223 11.98 0.49 -5.45
C ALA A 223 13.43 0.38 -4.95
N VAL A 224 14.32 1.23 -5.48
CA VAL A 224 15.72 1.31 -5.01
C VAL A 224 15.77 1.85 -3.59
N LEU A 225 14.96 2.87 -3.27
CA LEU A 225 14.89 3.39 -1.91
C LEU A 225 14.45 2.31 -0.93
N ALA A 226 13.40 1.54 -1.26
CA ALA A 226 12.87 0.47 -0.42
C ALA A 226 13.94 -0.57 -0.05
N GLU A 227 14.75 -1.01 -1.03
CA GLU A 227 15.86 -1.94 -0.79
C GLU A 227 16.91 -1.35 0.18
N MET A 228 17.21 -0.05 0.07
CA MET A 228 18.18 0.63 0.92
C MET A 228 17.71 0.80 2.36
N ILE A 229 16.40 0.88 2.60
CA ILE A 229 15.82 1.10 3.93
C ILE A 229 15.26 -0.17 4.58
N ASP A 230 15.29 -1.31 3.90
CA ASP A 230 14.89 -2.61 4.47
C ASP A 230 15.75 -2.96 5.71
N ASP A 231 15.17 -3.67 6.68
CA ASP A 231 15.89 -4.14 7.89
C ASP A 231 16.97 -5.19 7.53
N ASN A 232 16.77 -5.91 6.41
CA ASN A 232 17.72 -6.90 5.91
C ASN A 232 17.66 -6.97 4.38
N SER A 233 18.47 -6.13 3.75
CA SER A 233 18.62 -6.02 2.29
C SER A 233 19.14 -7.29 1.60
N LEU A 234 19.73 -8.24 2.33
CA LEU A 234 20.17 -9.52 1.77
C LEU A 234 19.03 -10.56 1.66
N SER A 235 17.86 -10.26 2.24
CA SER A 235 16.70 -11.13 2.13
C SER A 235 16.09 -11.03 0.74
N VAL A 236 15.76 -12.18 0.13
CA VAL A 236 14.94 -12.20 -1.09
C VAL A 236 13.50 -11.80 -0.83
N PHE A 237 13.01 -11.92 0.42
CA PHE A 237 11.65 -11.56 0.78
C PHE A 237 11.52 -10.04 0.99
N PRO A 238 10.58 -9.36 0.30
CA PRO A 238 10.35 -7.94 0.50
C PRO A 238 9.83 -7.67 1.90
N GLN A 239 10.38 -6.65 2.56
CA GLN A 239 9.96 -6.25 3.92
C GLN A 239 9.04 -5.04 3.91
N MET A 240 9.04 -4.27 2.84
CA MET A 240 8.12 -3.18 2.60
C MET A 240 7.22 -3.50 1.40
N LEU A 241 6.02 -2.92 1.40
CA LEU A 241 5.09 -3.07 0.30
C LEU A 241 5.27 -1.89 -0.66
N MET A 242 5.52 -2.19 -1.92
CA MET A 242 5.39 -1.22 -3.01
C MET A 242 3.96 -1.21 -3.52
N THR A 243 3.37 -0.02 -3.67
CA THR A 243 2.02 0.12 -4.21
C THR A 243 1.88 1.26 -5.20
N GLU A 244 1.17 1.04 -6.30
CA GLU A 244 0.78 2.09 -7.26
C GLU A 244 -0.50 2.81 -6.85
N ARG A 245 -1.12 2.39 -5.74
CA ARG A 245 -2.51 2.73 -5.42
C ARG A 245 -2.62 3.73 -4.26
N PRO A 246 -3.22 4.92 -4.48
CA PRO A 246 -3.44 5.89 -3.42
C PRO A 246 -4.39 5.39 -2.33
N ASP A 247 -5.47 4.68 -2.68
CA ASP A 247 -6.43 4.14 -1.73
C ASP A 247 -5.78 3.13 -0.77
N ARG A 248 -4.93 2.26 -1.31
CA ARG A 248 -4.16 1.29 -0.51
C ARG A 248 -3.19 1.97 0.46
N LEU A 249 -2.50 3.03 0.01
CA LEU A 249 -1.63 3.82 0.90
C LEU A 249 -2.46 4.48 2.01
N CYS A 250 -3.61 5.08 1.68
CA CYS A 250 -4.46 5.75 2.65
C CYS A 250 -4.97 4.80 3.74
N ASP A 251 -5.46 3.62 3.35
CA ASP A 251 -5.88 2.60 4.31
C ASP A 251 -4.74 2.17 5.23
N ALA A 252 -3.52 2.04 4.69
CA ALA A 252 -2.34 1.72 5.49
C ALA A 252 -2.00 2.83 6.50
N LEU A 253 -2.07 4.11 6.09
CA LEU A 253 -1.84 5.26 6.98
C LEU A 253 -2.87 5.32 8.13
N LEU A 254 -4.15 5.04 7.82
CA LEU A 254 -5.23 4.97 8.81
C LEU A 254 -5.08 3.78 9.78
N ASP A 255 -4.40 2.71 9.35
CA ASP A 255 -4.02 1.57 10.20
C ASP A 255 -2.75 1.82 11.03
N GLY A 256 -2.17 3.03 10.94
CA GLY A 256 -1.01 3.46 11.71
C GLY A 256 0.34 3.08 11.07
N LYS A 257 0.34 2.69 9.79
CA LYS A 257 1.58 2.52 9.01
C LYS A 257 2.11 3.88 8.56
N VAL A 258 3.31 3.86 8.00
CA VAL A 258 4.01 5.02 7.44
C VAL A 258 4.21 4.81 5.94
N GLY A 259 3.95 5.86 5.18
CA GLY A 259 4.13 5.91 3.74
C GLY A 259 5.35 6.72 3.33
N VAL A 260 5.98 6.36 2.22
CA VAL A 260 7.01 7.19 1.58
C VAL A 260 6.69 7.34 0.09
N LEU A 261 6.72 8.59 -0.37
CA LEU A 261 6.62 8.95 -1.78
C LEU A 261 7.95 9.54 -2.25
N VAL A 262 8.38 9.16 -3.45
CA VAL A 262 9.63 9.63 -4.08
C VAL A 262 9.26 10.36 -5.37
N ASP A 263 9.82 11.56 -5.55
CA ASP A 263 9.65 12.32 -6.79
C ASP A 263 10.29 11.59 -7.97
N GLY A 264 9.53 11.44 -9.07
CA GLY A 264 9.93 10.65 -10.24
C GLY A 264 9.47 9.19 -10.24
N SER A 265 8.81 8.69 -9.19
CA SER A 265 8.35 7.30 -9.10
C SER A 265 6.82 7.20 -9.02
N SER A 266 6.24 6.24 -9.75
CA SER A 266 4.81 5.92 -9.73
C SER A 266 4.40 4.94 -8.63
N MET A 267 5.33 4.55 -7.74
CA MET A 267 5.05 3.67 -6.61
C MET A 267 5.33 4.36 -5.27
N ALA A 268 4.49 4.06 -4.29
CA ALA A 268 4.65 4.43 -2.90
C ALA A 268 5.18 3.24 -2.10
N ILE A 269 5.99 3.53 -1.09
CA ILE A 269 6.48 2.54 -0.11
C ILE A 269 5.55 2.57 1.10
N VAL A 270 5.08 1.41 1.55
CA VAL A 270 4.28 1.24 2.76
C VAL A 270 5.03 0.35 3.75
N CYS A 271 5.20 0.84 4.98
CA CYS A 271 5.89 0.10 6.04
C CYS A 271 5.29 0.38 7.43
N PRO A 272 5.39 -0.56 8.39
CA PRO A 272 5.88 -1.92 8.25
C PRO A 272 4.86 -2.82 7.53
N GLN A 273 5.35 -3.92 6.99
CA GLN A 273 4.53 -4.92 6.30
C GLN A 273 4.79 -6.32 6.87
N ALA A 274 3.73 -7.07 7.12
CA ALA A 274 3.81 -8.47 7.52
C ALA A 274 3.70 -9.43 6.32
N PHE A 275 4.26 -10.63 6.45
CA PHE A 275 4.26 -11.65 5.40
C PHE A 275 2.86 -11.98 4.86
N THR A 276 1.86 -12.10 5.75
CA THR A 276 0.49 -12.43 5.38
C THR A 276 -0.22 -11.33 4.60
N GLU A 277 0.18 -10.08 4.81
CA GLU A 277 -0.44 -8.93 4.16
C GLU A 277 -0.08 -8.83 2.67
N PHE A 278 1.01 -9.47 2.23
CA PHE A 278 1.31 -9.61 0.79
C PHE A 278 0.29 -10.47 0.04
N PHE A 279 -0.44 -11.33 0.74
CA PHE A 279 -1.53 -12.14 0.18
C PHE A 279 -2.90 -11.48 0.35
N GLN A 280 -2.95 -10.22 0.77
CA GLN A 280 -4.16 -9.42 0.87
C GLN A 280 -4.20 -8.39 -0.27
N SER A 281 -5.40 -8.19 -0.84
CA SER A 281 -5.64 -7.23 -1.91
C SER A 281 -6.54 -6.12 -1.40
N GLN A 282 -6.38 -4.91 -1.90
CA GLN A 282 -7.27 -3.80 -1.57
C GLN A 282 -8.74 -4.10 -1.98
N GLU A 283 -8.93 -4.90 -3.04
CA GLU A 283 -10.25 -5.38 -3.48
C GLU A 283 -10.97 -6.24 -2.43
N ASP A 284 -10.22 -6.88 -1.51
CA ASP A 284 -10.82 -7.68 -0.44
C ASP A 284 -11.76 -6.84 0.45
N GLN A 285 -11.46 -5.54 0.58
CA GLN A 285 -12.25 -4.61 1.37
C GLN A 285 -13.58 -4.24 0.69
N ASN A 286 -13.60 -4.22 -0.64
CA ASN A 286 -14.76 -3.87 -1.45
C ASN A 286 -15.75 -5.04 -1.59
N LEU A 287 -15.27 -6.27 -1.42
CA LEU A 287 -16.10 -7.48 -1.51
C LEU A 287 -16.88 -7.74 -0.22
N ARG A 288 -17.84 -8.67 -0.27
CA ARG A 288 -18.45 -9.21 0.95
C ARG A 288 -17.45 -10.11 1.69
N TRP A 289 -17.47 -10.08 3.02
CA TRP A 289 -16.47 -10.77 3.86
C TRP A 289 -16.35 -12.28 3.56
N GLN A 290 -17.45 -12.95 3.18
CA GLN A 290 -17.43 -14.37 2.80
C GLN A 290 -16.62 -14.62 1.51
N ILE A 291 -16.85 -13.80 0.48
CA ILE A 291 -16.16 -13.90 -0.81
C ILE A 291 -14.69 -13.53 -0.63
N ALA A 292 -14.42 -12.43 0.06
CA ALA A 292 -13.05 -12.01 0.36
C ALA A 292 -12.27 -13.08 1.14
N THR A 293 -12.90 -13.72 2.13
CA THR A 293 -12.29 -14.85 2.86
C THR A 293 -11.96 -16.01 1.95
N PHE A 294 -12.89 -16.41 1.08
CA PHE A 294 -12.65 -17.47 0.11
C PHE A 294 -11.45 -17.15 -0.81
N LEU A 295 -11.36 -15.91 -1.32
CA LEU A 295 -10.25 -15.47 -2.16
C LEU A 295 -8.91 -15.38 -1.41
N ARG A 296 -8.91 -14.99 -0.13
CA ARG A 296 -7.70 -15.04 0.72
C ARG A 296 -7.21 -16.47 0.93
N LEU A 297 -8.12 -17.40 1.23
CA LEU A 297 -7.79 -18.82 1.38
C LEU A 297 -7.29 -19.43 0.06
N LEU A 298 -7.90 -19.06 -1.06
CA LEU A 298 -7.47 -19.49 -2.39
C LEU A 298 -6.05 -19.01 -2.69
N ARG A 299 -5.71 -17.75 -2.39
CA ARG A 299 -4.35 -17.21 -2.57
C ARG A 299 -3.33 -17.89 -1.65
N LEU A 300 -3.70 -18.20 -0.41
CA LEU A 300 -2.84 -18.94 0.49
C LEU A 300 -2.59 -20.37 -0.02
N ALA A 301 -3.62 -21.07 -0.50
CA ALA A 301 -3.48 -22.39 -1.12
C ALA A 301 -2.64 -22.32 -2.41
N ALA A 302 -2.86 -21.30 -3.24
CA ALA A 302 -2.11 -21.07 -4.47
C ALA A 302 -0.63 -20.78 -4.20
N PHE A 303 -0.30 -20.08 -3.11
CA PHE A 303 1.08 -19.94 -2.66
C PHE A 303 1.75 -21.30 -2.42
N PHE A 304 1.12 -22.18 -1.64
CA PHE A 304 1.67 -23.52 -1.39
C PHE A 304 1.76 -24.38 -2.65
N ILE A 305 0.74 -24.33 -3.52
CA ILE A 305 0.76 -25.03 -4.81
C ILE A 305 1.92 -24.52 -5.66
N SER A 306 2.04 -23.20 -5.79
CA SER A 306 3.07 -22.56 -6.59
C SER A 306 4.49 -22.93 -6.11
N VAL A 307 4.74 -22.99 -4.80
CA VAL A 307 6.08 -23.27 -4.27
C VAL A 307 6.40 -24.75 -4.26
N TYR A 308 5.45 -25.60 -3.85
CA TYR A 308 5.74 -26.98 -3.47
C TYR A 308 5.23 -28.04 -4.45
N LEU A 309 4.29 -27.75 -5.36
CA LEU A 309 3.71 -28.78 -6.22
C LEU A 309 4.75 -29.42 -7.15
N THR A 310 5.57 -28.63 -7.85
CA THR A 310 6.65 -29.17 -8.70
C THR A 310 7.70 -29.94 -7.90
N PRO A 311 8.26 -29.42 -6.77
CA PRO A 311 9.14 -30.21 -5.92
C PRO A 311 8.52 -31.52 -5.40
N PHE A 312 7.26 -31.50 -4.99
CA PHE A 312 6.57 -32.72 -4.52
C PHE A 312 6.47 -33.77 -5.62
N TYR A 313 6.19 -33.36 -6.86
CA TYR A 313 6.24 -34.27 -8.00
C TYR A 313 7.63 -34.92 -8.16
N VAL A 314 8.69 -34.11 -8.15
CA VAL A 314 10.06 -34.61 -8.30
C VAL A 314 10.40 -35.61 -7.18
N ALA A 315 10.07 -35.29 -5.93
CA ALA A 315 10.30 -36.18 -4.79
C ALA A 315 9.49 -37.48 -4.87
N ALA A 316 8.20 -37.40 -5.23
CA ALA A 316 7.31 -38.55 -5.32
C ALA A 316 7.76 -39.52 -6.41
N VAL A 317 8.09 -39.03 -7.61
CA VAL A 317 8.50 -39.88 -8.73
C VAL A 317 9.91 -40.47 -8.53
N THR A 318 10.79 -39.76 -7.82
CA THR A 318 12.19 -40.20 -7.64
C THR A 318 12.38 -41.13 -6.45
N PHE A 319 11.73 -40.86 -5.31
CA PHE A 319 12.01 -41.56 -4.04
C PHE A 319 10.80 -42.21 -3.37
N HIS A 320 9.58 -41.70 -3.63
CA HIS A 320 8.39 -42.05 -2.85
C HIS A 320 7.18 -42.35 -3.73
N TYR A 321 7.35 -43.28 -4.69
CA TYR A 321 6.30 -43.60 -5.65
C TYR A 321 5.09 -44.27 -4.98
N GLU A 322 5.24 -44.81 -3.75
CA GLU A 322 4.15 -45.43 -3.01
C GLU A 322 3.06 -44.43 -2.58
N VAL A 323 3.38 -43.13 -2.57
CA VAL A 323 2.40 -42.07 -2.27
C VAL A 323 1.45 -41.84 -3.45
N ILE A 324 1.85 -42.22 -4.66
CA ILE A 324 1.04 -42.06 -5.86
C ILE A 324 0.00 -43.19 -5.90
N PRO A 325 -1.31 -42.88 -6.01
CA PRO A 325 -2.32 -43.93 -6.07
C PRO A 325 -2.07 -44.87 -7.26
N GLN A 326 -2.29 -46.17 -7.06
CA GLN A 326 -1.97 -47.19 -8.06
C GLN A 326 -2.61 -46.93 -9.43
N ALA A 327 -3.84 -46.37 -9.44
CA ALA A 327 -4.54 -46.00 -10.67
C ALA A 327 -3.79 -44.97 -11.53
N PHE A 328 -2.92 -44.14 -10.93
CA PHE A 328 -2.13 -43.13 -11.63
C PHE A 328 -0.72 -43.60 -11.99
N LEU A 329 -0.24 -44.72 -11.43
CA LEU A 329 1.13 -45.22 -11.69
C LEU A 329 1.30 -45.68 -13.15
N VAL A 330 0.33 -46.38 -13.72
CA VAL A 330 0.40 -46.86 -15.11
C VAL A 330 0.43 -45.69 -16.10
N PRO A 331 -0.54 -44.73 -16.07
CA PRO A 331 -0.48 -43.54 -16.92
C PRO A 331 0.80 -42.71 -16.73
N LEU A 332 1.32 -42.63 -15.50
CA LEU A 332 2.56 -41.91 -15.22
C LEU A 332 3.78 -42.59 -15.84
N SER A 333 3.88 -43.91 -15.71
CA SER A 333 4.95 -44.69 -16.33
C SER A 333 4.91 -44.57 -17.86
N GLU A 334 3.73 -44.68 -18.46
CA GLU A 334 3.55 -44.50 -19.91
C GLU A 334 3.92 -43.08 -20.36
N SER A 335 3.47 -42.06 -19.62
CA SER A 335 3.77 -40.67 -19.95
C SER A 335 5.26 -40.32 -19.83
N ARG A 336 6.03 -41.07 -19.04
CA ARG A 336 7.48 -40.88 -18.88
C ARG A 336 8.32 -41.87 -19.69
N ALA A 337 7.72 -42.85 -20.36
CA ALA A 337 8.45 -43.93 -21.03
C ALA A 337 9.41 -43.43 -22.12
N LEU A 338 9.10 -42.29 -22.74
CA LEU A 338 9.90 -41.67 -23.79
C LEU A 338 10.84 -40.57 -23.27
N VAL A 339 10.78 -40.22 -21.99
CA VAL A 339 11.54 -39.10 -21.42
C VAL A 339 12.92 -39.60 -20.97
N PRO A 340 14.02 -39.09 -21.56
CA PRO A 340 15.37 -39.58 -21.27
C PRO A 340 15.96 -39.00 -19.98
N PHE A 341 15.31 -38.00 -19.37
CA PHE A 341 15.83 -37.26 -18.23
C PHE A 341 15.28 -37.77 -16.88
N PRO A 342 16.09 -37.71 -15.81
CA PRO A 342 15.58 -37.83 -14.44
C PRO A 342 14.56 -36.72 -14.12
N PRO A 343 13.57 -36.98 -13.23
CA PRO A 343 12.50 -36.01 -12.92
C PRO A 343 13.01 -34.61 -12.51
N ILE A 344 14.13 -34.55 -11.79
CA ILE A 344 14.75 -33.27 -11.38
C ILE A 344 15.16 -32.42 -12.59
N PHE A 345 15.83 -33.01 -13.58
CA PHE A 345 16.29 -32.29 -14.78
C PHE A 345 15.12 -31.91 -15.67
N GLU A 346 14.16 -32.82 -15.83
CA GLU A 346 12.90 -32.60 -16.54
C GLU A 346 12.16 -31.36 -15.99
N ALA A 347 11.99 -31.31 -14.67
CA ALA A 347 11.31 -30.20 -13.98
C ALA A 347 12.08 -28.88 -14.06
N LEU A 348 13.40 -28.88 -13.81
CA LEU A 348 14.21 -27.67 -13.87
C LEU A 348 14.23 -27.05 -15.26
N LEU A 349 14.32 -27.88 -16.31
CA LEU A 349 14.29 -27.41 -17.70
C LEU A 349 12.96 -26.74 -18.01
N LEU A 350 11.84 -27.39 -17.69
CA LEU A 350 10.52 -26.85 -18.03
C LEU A 350 10.15 -25.62 -17.18
N GLU A 351 10.49 -25.60 -15.89
CA GLU A 351 10.36 -24.41 -15.04
C GLU A 351 11.18 -23.24 -15.61
N PHE A 352 12.44 -23.49 -16.01
CA PHE A 352 13.27 -22.46 -16.63
C PHE A 352 12.68 -21.92 -17.94
N ILE A 353 12.14 -22.79 -18.80
CA ILE A 353 11.45 -22.37 -20.03
C ILE A 353 10.25 -21.46 -19.72
N ILE A 354 9.44 -21.81 -18.71
CA ILE A 354 8.29 -20.99 -18.30
C ILE A 354 8.76 -19.63 -17.77
N GLU A 355 9.85 -19.58 -17.02
CA GLU A 355 10.45 -18.32 -16.55
C GLU A 355 10.94 -17.45 -17.73
N LEU A 356 11.62 -18.04 -18.73
CA LEU A 356 12.03 -17.32 -19.94
C LEU A 356 10.84 -16.77 -20.71
N LEU A 357 9.78 -17.57 -20.88
CA LEU A 357 8.56 -17.15 -21.56
C LEU A 357 7.90 -15.97 -20.86
N ARG A 358 7.86 -15.99 -19.52
CA ARG A 358 7.30 -14.89 -18.75
C ARG A 358 8.16 -13.63 -18.84
N GLU A 359 9.48 -13.76 -18.69
CA GLU A 359 10.39 -12.61 -18.78
C GLU A 359 10.35 -11.95 -20.17
N ALA A 360 10.27 -12.77 -21.22
CA ALA A 360 10.05 -12.27 -22.58
C ALA A 360 8.66 -11.61 -22.71
N GLY A 361 7.61 -12.25 -22.19
CA GLY A 361 6.23 -11.75 -22.27
C GLY A 361 6.02 -10.42 -21.56
N ALA A 362 6.66 -10.21 -20.40
CA ALA A 362 6.54 -8.99 -19.60
C ALA A 362 7.17 -7.74 -20.25
N ARG A 363 8.15 -7.93 -21.15
CA ARG A 363 8.86 -6.83 -21.83
C ARG A 363 8.26 -6.46 -23.19
N LEU A 364 7.28 -7.23 -23.66
CA LEU A 364 6.67 -7.03 -24.96
C LEU A 364 5.37 -6.24 -24.84
N PRO A 365 5.01 -5.45 -25.88
CA PRO A 365 3.70 -4.83 -25.94
C PRO A 365 2.60 -5.87 -25.72
N THR A 366 1.55 -5.51 -24.99
CA THR A 366 0.49 -6.43 -24.52
C THR A 366 -0.03 -7.38 -25.60
N LYS A 367 -0.25 -6.92 -26.83
CA LYS A 367 -0.68 -7.78 -27.97
C LYS A 367 0.34 -8.85 -28.38
N ILE A 368 1.63 -8.52 -28.31
CA ILE A 368 2.71 -9.45 -28.63
C ILE A 368 2.97 -10.37 -27.43
N GLY A 369 2.95 -9.84 -26.21
CA GLY A 369 3.07 -10.64 -24.98
C GLY A 369 2.00 -11.73 -24.87
N GLN A 370 0.74 -11.42 -25.18
CA GLN A 370 -0.35 -12.40 -25.28
C GLN A 370 -0.04 -13.50 -26.30
N THR A 371 0.50 -13.12 -27.46
CA THR A 371 0.87 -14.07 -28.53
C THR A 371 2.01 -14.98 -28.09
N ILE A 372 3.06 -14.44 -27.45
CA ILE A 372 4.14 -15.25 -26.86
C ILE A 372 3.62 -16.17 -25.78
N GLY A 373 2.66 -15.74 -24.97
CA GLY A 373 2.00 -16.60 -23.98
C GLY A 373 1.30 -17.79 -24.63
N ILE A 374 0.56 -17.57 -25.72
CA ILE A 374 -0.15 -18.63 -26.46
C ILE A 374 0.86 -19.57 -27.14
N VAL A 375 1.86 -19.04 -27.83
CA VAL A 375 2.90 -19.83 -28.50
C VAL A 375 3.74 -20.60 -27.49
N GLY A 376 4.16 -19.95 -26.41
CA GLY A 376 4.92 -20.57 -25.33
C GLY A 376 4.14 -21.68 -24.62
N GLY A 377 2.89 -21.42 -24.24
CA GLY A 377 2.07 -22.40 -23.54
C GLY A 377 1.70 -23.61 -24.41
N ILE A 378 1.18 -23.37 -25.62
CA ILE A 378 0.66 -24.44 -26.48
C ILE A 378 1.78 -25.04 -27.34
N VAL A 379 2.53 -24.24 -28.07
CA VAL A 379 3.50 -24.75 -29.06
C VAL A 379 4.70 -25.35 -28.36
N ILE A 380 5.31 -24.65 -27.39
CA ILE A 380 6.46 -25.22 -26.67
C ILE A 380 6.01 -26.38 -25.78
N GLY A 381 4.85 -26.27 -25.12
CA GLY A 381 4.31 -27.37 -24.32
C GLY A 381 4.08 -28.64 -25.13
N THR A 382 3.33 -28.55 -26.24
CA THR A 382 3.05 -29.72 -27.10
C THR A 382 4.29 -30.25 -27.80
N ALA A 383 5.17 -29.37 -28.29
CA ALA A 383 6.43 -29.78 -28.91
C ALA A 383 7.36 -30.47 -27.91
N ALA A 384 7.44 -30.00 -26.65
CA ALA A 384 8.28 -30.61 -25.62
C ALA A 384 7.80 -32.03 -25.28
N VAL A 385 6.48 -32.26 -25.22
CA VAL A 385 5.91 -33.60 -25.06
C VAL A 385 6.18 -34.47 -26.27
N GLN A 386 5.90 -33.98 -27.48
CA GLN A 386 6.07 -34.76 -28.72
C GLN A 386 7.53 -35.13 -29.00
N ALA A 387 8.47 -34.25 -28.63
CA ALA A 387 9.90 -34.50 -28.72
C ALA A 387 10.42 -35.44 -27.62
N GLY A 388 9.57 -35.89 -26.68
CA GLY A 388 9.97 -36.73 -25.55
C GLY A 388 10.87 -36.00 -24.54
N ILE A 389 10.90 -34.66 -24.55
CA ILE A 389 11.71 -33.88 -23.62
C ILE A 389 11.08 -33.87 -22.22
N THR A 390 9.75 -33.89 -22.14
CA THR A 390 8.98 -33.85 -20.89
C THR A 390 7.73 -34.72 -20.98
N SER A 391 7.20 -35.09 -19.82
CA SER A 391 5.94 -35.83 -19.67
C SER A 391 4.71 -34.90 -19.61
N ASN A 392 3.56 -35.44 -20.02
CA ASN A 392 2.26 -34.75 -19.96
C ASN A 392 1.88 -34.35 -18.54
N ILE A 393 2.12 -35.24 -17.58
CA ILE A 393 1.72 -35.02 -16.18
C ILE A 393 2.57 -33.91 -15.55
N LEU A 394 3.89 -33.90 -15.78
CA LEU A 394 4.75 -32.83 -15.29
C LEU A 394 4.37 -31.48 -15.91
N LEU A 395 4.05 -31.46 -17.21
CA LEU A 395 3.60 -30.23 -17.87
C LEU A 395 2.34 -29.66 -17.21
N ILE A 396 1.34 -30.49 -16.91
CA ILE A 396 0.13 -30.06 -16.20
C ILE A 396 0.48 -29.50 -14.81
N ILE A 397 1.38 -30.15 -14.09
CA ILE A 397 1.82 -29.73 -12.76
C ILE A 397 2.53 -28.37 -12.79
N ILE A 398 3.42 -28.16 -13.76
CA ILE A 398 4.13 -26.90 -13.93
C ILE A 398 3.16 -25.79 -14.36
N ALA A 399 2.23 -26.09 -15.28
CA ALA A 399 1.19 -25.13 -15.68
C ALA A 399 0.31 -24.70 -14.49
N LEU A 400 -0.08 -25.64 -13.63
CA LEU A 400 -0.84 -25.34 -12.42
C LEU A 400 -0.03 -24.51 -11.41
N SER A 401 1.26 -24.84 -11.22
CA SER A 401 2.17 -24.10 -10.34
C SER A 401 2.42 -22.68 -10.83
N ALA A 402 2.57 -22.50 -12.15
CA ALA A 402 2.71 -21.21 -12.79
C ALA A 402 1.43 -20.36 -12.63
N LEU A 403 0.26 -20.94 -12.91
CA LEU A 403 -1.03 -20.27 -12.73
C LEU A 403 -1.26 -19.84 -11.27
N ALA A 404 -0.93 -20.72 -10.32
CA ALA A 404 -1.04 -20.43 -8.91
C ALA A 404 -0.14 -19.24 -8.49
N SER A 405 1.03 -19.08 -9.09
CA SER A 405 1.94 -17.96 -8.81
C SER A 405 1.37 -16.59 -9.20
N PHE A 406 0.49 -16.51 -10.21
CA PHE A 406 -0.14 -15.26 -10.66
C PHE A 406 -1.27 -14.79 -9.75
N THR A 407 -1.69 -15.60 -8.78
CA THR A 407 -2.70 -15.18 -7.80
C THR A 407 -2.13 -14.24 -6.73
N SER A 408 -0.81 -14.11 -6.63
CA SER A 408 -0.15 -13.20 -5.70
C SER A 408 -0.47 -11.72 -6.04
N PRO A 409 -1.10 -10.96 -5.14
CA PRO A 409 -1.43 -9.55 -5.39
C PRO A 409 -0.20 -8.65 -5.52
N SER A 410 0.88 -8.99 -4.81
CA SER A 410 2.14 -8.24 -4.90
C SER A 410 3.02 -8.86 -5.98
N TYR A 411 3.41 -8.04 -6.96
CA TYR A 411 4.36 -8.41 -8.01
C TYR A 411 5.69 -8.88 -7.43
N MET A 412 6.25 -8.12 -6.47
CA MET A 412 7.51 -8.44 -5.80
C MET A 412 7.44 -9.80 -5.09
N MET A 413 6.39 -10.05 -4.30
CA MET A 413 6.21 -11.35 -3.63
C MET A 413 6.05 -12.49 -4.64
N GLY A 414 5.36 -12.25 -5.76
CA GLY A 414 5.26 -13.19 -6.87
C GLY A 414 6.62 -13.61 -7.42
N ASN A 415 7.57 -12.68 -7.56
CA ASN A 415 8.94 -12.97 -8.01
C ASN A 415 9.66 -13.88 -7.00
N VAL A 416 9.53 -13.61 -5.70
CA VAL A 416 10.15 -14.42 -4.63
C VAL A 416 9.63 -15.84 -4.66
N ILE A 417 8.31 -16.03 -4.74
CA ILE A 417 7.65 -17.34 -4.80
C ILE A 417 8.23 -18.23 -5.90
N ARG A 418 8.57 -17.63 -7.05
CA ARG A 418 9.11 -18.36 -8.21
C ARG A 418 10.59 -18.64 -8.06
N LEU A 419 11.35 -17.69 -7.52
CA LEU A 419 12.78 -17.86 -7.25
C LEU A 419 13.04 -18.99 -6.24
N ILE A 420 12.31 -19.02 -5.11
CA ILE A 420 12.51 -20.03 -4.07
C ILE A 420 12.15 -21.46 -4.52
N ARG A 421 11.34 -21.60 -5.57
CA ARG A 421 10.94 -22.90 -6.13
C ARG A 421 12.14 -23.70 -6.63
N PHE A 422 13.09 -23.06 -7.31
CA PHE A 422 14.24 -23.75 -7.91
C PHE A 422 15.14 -24.46 -6.88
N PRO A 423 15.60 -23.80 -5.79
CA PRO A 423 16.32 -24.49 -4.72
C PRO A 423 15.55 -25.66 -4.09
N ILE A 424 14.23 -25.53 -3.94
CA ILE A 424 13.39 -26.59 -3.36
C ILE A 424 13.30 -27.79 -4.31
N ILE A 425 13.18 -27.57 -5.62
CA ILE A 425 13.24 -28.66 -6.64
C ILE A 425 14.58 -29.40 -6.54
N ILE A 426 15.69 -28.68 -6.39
CA ILE A 426 17.02 -29.27 -6.26
C ILE A 426 17.11 -30.14 -5.01
N LEU A 427 16.68 -29.62 -3.85
CA LEU A 427 16.67 -30.38 -2.60
C LEU A 427 15.72 -31.60 -2.67
N ALA A 428 14.58 -31.46 -3.32
CA ALA A 428 13.65 -32.57 -3.56
C ALA A 428 14.24 -33.67 -4.45
N GLY A 429 15.03 -33.29 -5.46
CA GLY A 429 15.69 -34.25 -6.34
C GLY A 429 16.87 -34.98 -5.70
N PHE A 430 17.51 -34.41 -4.68
CA PHE A 430 18.58 -35.08 -3.93
C PHE A 430 18.09 -35.89 -2.72
N TRP A 431 17.08 -35.39 -2.01
CA TRP A 431 16.65 -35.95 -0.72
C TRP A 431 15.15 -36.24 -0.61
N GLY A 432 14.39 -36.16 -1.71
CA GLY A 432 12.96 -36.45 -1.71
C GLY A 432 12.18 -35.52 -0.77
N PHE A 433 11.19 -36.07 -0.04
CA PHE A 433 10.39 -35.28 0.91
C PHE A 433 11.21 -34.73 2.07
N TYR A 434 12.31 -35.39 2.44
CA TYR A 434 13.21 -34.88 3.47
C TYR A 434 13.87 -33.56 3.04
N GLY A 435 14.31 -33.46 1.78
CA GLY A 435 14.86 -32.22 1.22
C GLY A 435 13.84 -31.07 1.20
N ILE A 436 12.59 -31.37 0.85
CA ILE A 436 11.50 -30.38 0.88
C ILE A 436 11.25 -29.89 2.31
N MET A 437 11.21 -30.80 3.29
CA MET A 437 11.03 -30.45 4.70
C MET A 437 12.18 -29.57 5.23
N LEU A 438 13.43 -29.88 4.86
CA LEU A 438 14.57 -29.04 5.23
C LEU A 438 14.47 -27.63 4.64
N ALA A 439 14.07 -27.52 3.37
CA ALA A 439 13.86 -26.23 2.72
C ALA A 439 12.74 -25.43 3.39
N PHE A 440 11.62 -26.09 3.70
CA PHE A 440 10.50 -25.48 4.43
C PHE A 440 10.94 -24.93 5.80
N CYS A 441 11.66 -25.74 6.59
CA CYS A 441 12.17 -25.32 7.88
C CYS A 441 13.16 -24.15 7.76
N PHE A 442 14.07 -24.20 6.79
CA PHE A 442 15.03 -23.12 6.54
C PHE A 442 14.32 -21.81 6.20
N ILE A 443 13.37 -21.84 5.27
CA ILE A 443 12.57 -20.67 4.88
C ILE A 443 11.79 -20.14 6.08
N LEU A 444 11.13 -21.02 6.85
CA LEU A 444 10.36 -20.62 8.02
C LEU A 444 11.23 -19.93 9.09
N ILE A 445 12.42 -20.49 9.38
CA ILE A 445 13.38 -19.88 10.31
C ILE A 445 13.84 -18.52 9.80
N HIS A 446 14.13 -18.41 8.49
CA HIS A 446 14.51 -17.14 7.86
C HIS A 446 13.42 -16.09 8.04
N LEU A 447 12.17 -16.42 7.72
CA LEU A 447 11.01 -15.54 7.84
C LEU A 447 10.75 -15.08 9.28
N ILE A 448 10.90 -15.98 10.26
CA ILE A 448 10.71 -15.65 11.69
C ILE A 448 11.76 -14.65 12.18
N ARG A 449 12.98 -14.70 11.64
CA ARG A 449 14.07 -13.78 12.01
C ARG A 449 13.97 -12.40 11.36
N GLN A 450 13.14 -12.25 10.32
CA GLN A 450 12.97 -10.97 9.65
C GLN A 450 12.12 -10.00 10.48
N THR A 451 12.44 -8.72 10.33
CA THR A 451 11.63 -7.60 10.80
C THR A 451 11.37 -6.64 9.66
N SER A 452 10.34 -5.81 9.79
CA SER A 452 10.03 -4.70 8.88
C SER A 452 9.88 -3.46 9.74
N LEU A 453 10.80 -2.51 9.61
CA LEU A 453 10.87 -1.30 10.45
C LEU A 453 10.85 -1.63 11.96
N GLY A 454 11.53 -2.72 12.35
CA GLY A 454 11.59 -3.22 13.73
C GLY A 454 10.34 -3.99 14.21
N ALA A 455 9.30 -4.12 13.38
CA ALA A 455 8.13 -4.94 13.67
C ALA A 455 8.33 -6.40 13.16
N PRO A 456 7.85 -7.43 13.86
CA PRO A 456 8.05 -8.83 13.45
C PRO A 456 7.36 -9.15 12.11
N TYR A 457 8.12 -9.64 11.12
CA TYR A 457 7.61 -9.92 9.77
C TYR A 457 6.56 -11.02 9.74
N MET A 458 6.66 -12.00 10.65
CA MET A 458 5.71 -13.12 10.78
C MET A 458 4.51 -12.82 11.69
N SER A 459 4.31 -11.58 12.13
CA SER A 459 3.09 -11.19 12.83
C SER A 459 1.86 -11.41 11.92
N PRO A 460 0.72 -11.92 12.42
CA PRO A 460 0.39 -12.26 13.80
C PRO A 460 0.69 -13.71 14.21
N PHE A 461 1.35 -14.51 13.36
CA PHE A 461 1.72 -15.89 13.71
C PHE A 461 2.87 -15.96 14.71
N TYR A 462 3.85 -15.08 14.56
CA TYR A 462 4.97 -14.94 15.48
C TYR A 462 5.34 -13.46 15.71
N PRO A 463 5.29 -12.96 16.96
CA PRO A 463 4.74 -13.62 18.13
C PRO A 463 3.23 -13.91 17.98
N PRO A 464 2.71 -15.03 18.50
CA PRO A 464 1.34 -15.47 18.26
C PRO A 464 0.31 -14.51 18.87
N ARG A 465 -0.49 -13.87 18.02
CA ARG A 465 -1.57 -12.93 18.40
C ARG A 465 -2.93 -13.46 17.92
N MET A 466 -3.53 -14.34 18.72
CA MET A 466 -4.74 -15.10 18.35
C MET A 466 -5.93 -14.25 17.89
N LYS A 467 -6.06 -13.01 18.39
CA LYS A 467 -7.13 -12.09 17.98
C LYS A 467 -6.93 -11.56 16.55
N GLU A 468 -5.68 -11.32 16.16
CA GLU A 468 -5.30 -10.76 14.85
C GLU A 468 -5.14 -11.83 13.77
N ILE A 469 -4.75 -13.07 14.14
CA ILE A 469 -4.68 -14.20 13.20
C ILE A 469 -6.01 -14.38 12.47
N ARG A 470 -7.13 -14.16 13.17
CA ARG A 470 -8.47 -14.29 12.60
C ARG A 470 -8.68 -13.34 11.43
N ASP A 471 -8.33 -12.06 11.58
CA ASP A 471 -8.56 -11.06 10.52
C ASP A 471 -7.48 -11.06 9.43
N SER A 472 -6.32 -11.67 9.71
CA SER A 472 -5.22 -11.79 8.76
C SER A 472 -5.51 -12.81 7.65
N ILE A 473 -5.98 -14.02 8.01
CA ILE A 473 -6.30 -15.08 7.02
C ILE A 473 -7.77 -14.99 6.58
N ILE A 474 -8.68 -14.84 7.54
CA ILE A 474 -10.13 -14.78 7.29
C ILE A 474 -10.52 -13.31 7.34
N ARG A 475 -11.28 -12.81 6.37
CA ARG A 475 -11.77 -11.43 6.47
C ARG A 475 -12.96 -11.42 7.42
N MET A 476 -12.80 -10.81 8.59
CA MET A 476 -13.90 -10.70 9.54
C MET A 476 -14.90 -9.61 9.08
N PRO A 477 -16.18 -9.72 9.45
CA PRO A 477 -17.14 -8.63 9.24
C PRO A 477 -16.64 -7.34 9.90
N VAL A 478 -16.81 -6.19 9.21
CA VAL A 478 -16.33 -4.87 9.66
C VAL A 478 -16.63 -4.58 11.14
N PRO A 479 -17.82 -4.86 11.71
CA PRO A 479 -18.06 -4.57 13.14
C PRO A 479 -17.14 -5.31 14.13
N LEU A 480 -16.49 -6.38 13.69
CA LEU A 480 -15.56 -7.18 14.50
C LEU A 480 -14.09 -6.78 14.28
N THR A 481 -13.81 -5.85 13.35
CA THR A 481 -12.47 -5.33 13.04
C THR A 481 -12.28 -3.92 13.61
N ALA A 482 -12.72 -3.72 14.86
CA ALA A 482 -12.63 -2.41 15.53
C ALA A 482 -11.20 -2.00 15.88
N LYS A 483 -10.30 -2.96 16.08
CA LYS A 483 -8.91 -2.68 16.46
C LYS A 483 -8.02 -2.49 15.23
N ARG A 484 -7.09 -1.54 15.32
CA ARG A 484 -5.99 -1.39 14.37
C ARG A 484 -4.97 -2.54 14.53
N PRO A 485 -4.20 -2.88 13.49
CA PRO A 485 -3.21 -3.95 13.55
C PRO A 485 -2.17 -3.64 14.62
N ALA A 486 -1.93 -4.55 15.57
CA ALA A 486 -0.96 -4.26 16.62
C ALA A 486 0.50 -4.42 16.16
N LEU A 487 0.72 -4.79 14.89
CA LEU A 487 2.02 -4.67 14.20
C LEU A 487 2.51 -3.21 14.22
N THR A 488 1.60 -2.25 14.03
CA THR A 488 1.94 -0.82 13.90
C THR A 488 2.10 -0.11 15.25
N ARG A 489 1.84 -0.81 16.37
CA ARG A 489 1.86 -0.27 17.74
C ARG A 489 1.18 1.11 17.80
N PRO A 490 -0.07 1.22 17.34
CA PRO A 490 -0.70 2.50 17.15
C PRO A 490 -1.00 3.16 18.50
N LYS A 491 -0.92 4.48 18.55
CA LYS A 491 -1.27 5.27 19.74
C LYS A 491 -2.77 5.19 20.03
N ASP A 492 -3.59 5.30 18.99
CA ASP A 492 -5.01 4.98 19.03
C ASP A 492 -5.26 3.55 18.54
N GLU A 493 -5.66 2.67 19.45
CA GLU A 493 -5.89 1.25 19.15
C GLU A 493 -7.16 0.98 18.33
N ASN A 494 -8.18 1.86 18.35
CA ASN A 494 -9.50 1.53 17.81
C ASN A 494 -9.87 2.40 16.60
N LYS A 495 -10.21 1.77 15.48
CA LYS A 495 -10.75 2.43 14.28
C LYS A 495 -12.13 3.04 14.52
N PHE A 496 -12.92 2.41 15.40
CA PHE A 496 -14.25 2.86 15.80
C PHE A 496 -14.60 2.25 17.17
N GLU A 497 -15.55 2.86 17.88
CA GLU A 497 -15.99 2.37 19.18
C GLU A 497 -16.65 0.98 19.07
N PRO A 498 -16.12 -0.04 19.77
CA PRO A 498 -16.70 -1.38 19.73
C PRO A 498 -18.00 -1.41 20.53
N GLN A 499 -19.16 -1.32 19.88
CA GLN A 499 -20.43 -1.60 20.55
C GLN A 499 -20.58 -3.11 20.79
N PRO A 500 -21.09 -3.54 21.96
CA PRO A 500 -21.26 -4.96 22.27
C PRO A 500 -22.27 -5.59 21.31
N VAL A 501 -21.80 -6.49 20.45
CA VAL A 501 -22.65 -7.38 19.65
C VAL A 501 -23.28 -8.39 20.61
N LYS A 502 -24.33 -7.99 21.33
CA LYS A 502 -25.17 -8.95 22.06
C LYS A 502 -26.00 -9.69 21.01
N PRO A 503 -25.83 -11.01 20.84
CA PRO A 503 -26.82 -11.77 20.10
C PRO A 503 -28.12 -11.71 20.90
N GLU A 504 -29.20 -11.22 20.29
CA GLU A 504 -30.54 -11.46 20.82
C GLU A 504 -30.68 -12.99 20.92
N LYS A 505 -30.86 -13.49 22.15
CA LYS A 505 -31.33 -14.86 22.35
C LYS A 505 -32.71 -14.91 21.69
N SER A 506 -32.82 -15.65 20.59
CA SER A 506 -34.09 -15.97 19.94
C SER A 506 -34.94 -16.85 20.83
#